data_AF-A0A9P5JF05-F1
#
_entry.id   AF-A0A9P5JF05-F1
#
_cell.length_a   1.000
_cell.length_b   1.000
_cell.length_c   1.000
_cell.angle_alpha   90.00
_cell.angle_beta   90.00
_cell.angle_gamma   90.00
#
_symmetry.space_group_name_H-M   'P 1'
#
loop_
_entity.id
_entity.type
_entity.pdbx_description
1 polymer ?
#
loop_
_entity_poly.entity_id
_entity_poly.type
_entity_poly.pdbx_seq_one_letter_code
_entity_poly.pdbx_strand_id
1 'polypeptide(L)' 'MSTLPPIVPERTTAGIAVDPTTLERVVPESKRADGSVRKEIKIRPGFTPQEDVGRFKTSRQQQREATALPKGHILGW' A
#
# COMPACT_ATOMS: atom_id res chain seq x y z
N MET A 1 -13.99 -13.89 8.13
CA MET A 1 -13.04 -12.97 7.47
C MET A 1 -13.65 -11.58 7.55
N SER A 2 -13.05 -10.65 8.30
CA SER A 2 -13.61 -9.30 8.45
C SER A 2 -13.58 -8.61 7.08
N THR A 3 -14.74 -8.27 6.53
CA THR A 3 -14.91 -7.60 5.23
C THR A 3 -14.86 -6.08 5.34
N LEU A 4 -14.61 -5.55 6.55
CA LEU A 4 -14.53 -4.11 6.78
C LEU A 4 -13.17 -3.59 6.28
N PRO A 5 -13.15 -2.53 5.46
CA PRO A 5 -11.90 -1.91 5.05
C PRO A 5 -11.14 -1.37 6.28
N PRO A 6 -9.80 -1.38 6.25
CA PRO A 6 -9.00 -0.90 7.37
C PRO A 6 -9.30 0.59 7.63
N ILE A 7 -9.45 0.96 8.91
CA ILE A 7 -9.72 2.33 9.38
C ILE A 7 -8.64 3.30 8.87
N VAL A 8 -7.41 2.81 8.77
CA VAL A 8 -6.29 3.52 8.16
C VAL A 8 -5.88 2.78 6.89
N PRO A 9 -6.13 3.33 5.70
CA PRO A 9 -5.71 2.68 4.47
C PRO A 9 -4.18 2.63 4.41
N GLU A 10 -3.64 1.48 3.99
CA GLU A 10 -2.21 1.38 3.72
C GLU A 10 -1.82 2.34 2.59
N ARG A 11 -0.62 2.92 2.72
CA ARG A 11 -0.07 3.87 1.76
C ARG A 11 1.18 3.29 1.14
N THR A 12 1.35 3.50 -0.16
CA THR A 12 2.61 3.18 -0.85
C THR A 12 3.73 4.13 -0.43
N THR A 13 4.96 3.87 -0.89
CA THR A 13 6.12 4.74 -0.63
C THR A 13 5.88 6.16 -1.13
N ALA A 14 5.20 6.28 -2.27
CA ALA A 14 4.77 7.57 -2.84
C ALA A 14 3.60 8.23 -2.08
N GLY A 15 3.09 7.62 -1.01
CA GLY A 15 1.96 8.13 -0.24
C GLY A 15 0.59 7.92 -0.91
N ILE A 16 0.50 7.02 -1.90
CA ILE A 16 -0.76 6.71 -2.59
C ILE A 16 -1.57 5.72 -1.75
N ALA A 17 -2.85 6.02 -1.53
CA ALA A 17 -3.84 5.15 -0.91
C ALA A 17 -4.97 4.82 -1.88
N VAL A 18 -5.76 3.81 -1.56
CA VAL A 18 -7.06 3.56 -2.20
C VAL A 18 -8.15 4.19 -1.33
N ASP A 19 -8.99 5.03 -1.94
CA ASP A 19 -10.14 5.61 -1.27
C ASP A 19 -11.18 4.51 -0.98
N PRO A 20 -11.61 4.30 0.29
CA PRO A 20 -12.57 3.25 0.63
C PRO A 20 -13.96 3.46 0.04
N THR A 21 -14.32 4.69 -0.34
CA THR A 21 -15.64 5.04 -0.88
C THR A 21 -15.69 4.93 -2.40
N THR A 22 -14.70 5.52 -3.09
CA THR A 22 -14.68 5.55 -4.56
C THR A 22 -13.86 4.42 -5.19
N LEU A 23 -13.03 3.74 -4.39
CA LEU A 23 -12.03 2.76 -4.86
C LEU A 23 -11.00 3.32 -5.84
N GLU A 24 -10.88 4.66 -5.93
CA GLU A 24 -9.87 5.34 -6.72
C GLU A 24 -8.52 5.40 -5.99
N ARG A 25 -7.43 5.50 -6.76
CA ARG A 25 -6.09 5.75 -6.21
C ARG A 25 -5.89 7.24 -6.02
N VAL A 26 -5.58 7.66 -4.80
CA VAL A 26 -5.43 9.07 -4.43
C VAL A 26 -4.26 9.27 -3.49
N VAL A 27 -3.66 10.46 -3.51
CA VAL A 27 -2.85 10.95 -2.38
C VAL A 27 -3.81 11.70 -1.45
N PRO A 28 -4.06 11.20 -0.24
CA PRO A 28 -5.08 11.74 0.64
C PRO A 28 -4.73 13.14 1.14
N GLU A 29 -5.76 13.86 1.60
CA GLU A 29 -5.56 15.15 2.26
C GLU A 29 -4.63 15.06 3.47
N SER A 30 -3.94 16.17 3.75
CA SER A 30 -3.04 16.25 4.91
C SER A 30 -3.04 17.66 5.49
N LYS A 31 -2.79 17.76 6.81
CA LYS A 31 -2.71 19.05 7.49
C LYS A 31 -1.30 19.63 7.37
N ARG A 32 -1.21 20.91 7.02
CA ARG A 32 0.02 21.71 7.08
C ARG A 32 0.32 22.10 8.53
N ALA A 33 1.55 22.54 8.78
CA ALA A 33 1.98 22.98 10.11
C ALA A 33 1.20 24.22 10.61
N ASP A 34 0.71 25.06 9.68
CA ASP A 34 -0.13 26.23 9.97
C ASP A 34 -1.62 25.88 10.20
N GLY A 35 -1.97 24.59 10.17
CA GLY A 35 -3.35 24.10 10.36
C GLY A 35 -4.20 24.05 9.08
N SER A 36 -3.74 24.62 7.97
CA SER A 36 -4.46 24.56 6.70
C SER A 36 -4.42 23.14 6.08
N VAL A 37 -5.39 22.80 5.22
CA VAL A 37 -5.48 21.46 4.60
C VAL A 37 -4.89 21.47 3.19
N ARG A 38 -4.09 20.45 2.87
CA ARG A 38 -3.65 20.12 1.52
C ARG A 38 -4.75 19.30 0.85
N LYS A 39 -5.19 19.75 -0.32
CA LYS A 39 -6.20 19.03 -1.11
C LYS A 39 -5.71 17.64 -1.49
N GLU A 40 -6.65 16.73 -1.62
CA GLU A 40 -6.43 15.42 -2.23
C GLU A 40 -5.97 15.54 -3.69
N ILE A 41 -5.15 14.59 -4.14
CA ILE A 41 -4.66 14.49 -5.52
C ILE A 41 -5.07 13.13 -6.10
N LYS A 42 -5.86 13.15 -7.18
CA LYS A 42 -6.23 11.95 -7.92
C LYS A 42 -5.06 11.43 -8.76
N ILE A 43 -4.85 10.12 -8.74
CA ILE A 43 -3.85 9.45 -9.57
C ILE A 43 -4.49 8.93 -10.86
N ARG A 44 -3.83 9.18 -11.99
CA ARG A 44 -4.31 8.69 -13.29
C ARG A 44 -4.36 7.15 -13.29
N PRO A 45 -5.43 6.52 -13.82
CA PRO A 45 -5.48 5.07 -13.95
C PRO A 45 -4.25 4.52 -14.71
N GLY A 46 -3.63 3.48 -14.15
CA GLY A 46 -2.43 2.85 -14.70
C GLY A 46 -1.10 3.55 -14.38
N PHE A 47 -1.09 4.76 -13.81
CA PHE A 47 0.15 5.42 -13.41
C PHE A 47 0.74 4.78 -12.14
N THR A 48 2.02 4.44 -12.18
CA THR A 48 2.77 3.95 -11.01
C THR A 48 4.08 4.72 -10.92
N PRO A 49 4.35 5.41 -9.80
CA PRO A 49 5.57 6.17 -9.63
C PRO A 49 6.79 5.25 -9.46
N GLN A 50 7.99 5.74 -9.76
CA GLN A 50 9.21 4.92 -9.88
C GLN A 50 9.59 4.23 -8.56
N GLU A 51 9.38 4.91 -7.42
CA GLU A 51 9.61 4.39 -6.07
C GLU A 51 8.67 3.24 -5.69
N ASP A 52 7.51 3.15 -6.35
CA ASP A 52 6.55 2.06 -6.18
C ASP A 52 6.73 0.96 -7.24
N VAL A 53 7.62 1.15 -8.23
CA VAL A 53 7.97 0.11 -9.20
C VAL A 53 8.85 -0.93 -8.52
N GLY A 54 8.27 -2.12 -8.29
CA GLY A 54 9.00 -3.26 -7.73
C GLY A 54 10.09 -3.77 -8.66
N ARG A 55 11.19 -4.27 -8.07
CA ARG A 55 12.21 -5.01 -8.83
C ARG A 55 11.60 -6.29 -9.40
N PHE A 56 12.08 -6.71 -10.57
CA PHE A 56 11.70 -8.00 -11.13
C PHE A 56 12.03 -9.13 -10.15
N LYS A 57 11.03 -9.96 -9.86
CA LYS A 57 11.17 -11.18 -9.08
C LYS A 57 10.72 -12.36 -9.92
N THR A 58 11.53 -13.41 -9.95
CA THR A 58 11.14 -14.66 -10.63
C THR A 58 9.97 -15.33 -9.90
N SER A 59 9.15 -16.09 -10.63
CA SER A 59 8.03 -16.86 -10.02
C SER A 59 8.49 -17.73 -8.85
N ARG A 60 9.66 -18.38 -8.97
CA ARG A 60 10.25 -19.18 -7.88
C ARG A 60 10.58 -18.32 -6.65
N GLN A 61 11.10 -17.11 -6.82
CA GLN A 61 11.37 -16.20 -5.69
C GLN A 61 10.08 -15.74 -5.02
N GLN A 62 9.07 -15.35 -5.80
CA GLN A 62 7.76 -14.95 -5.27
C GLN A 62 7.11 -16.08 -4.45
N GLN A 63 7.14 -17.33 -4.96
CA GLN A 63 6.61 -18.48 -4.23
C GLN A 63 7.34 -18.72 -2.90
N ARG A 64 8.68 -18.59 -2.89
CA ARG A 64 9.48 -18.73 -1.68
C ARG A 64 9.15 -17.64 -0.66
N GLU A 65 8.98 -16.40 -1.09
CA GLU A 65 8.58 -15.29 -0.20
C GLU A 65 7.18 -15.51 0.37
N ALA A 66 6.22 -15.96 -0.44
CA ALA A 66 4.84 -16.22 0.00
C ALA A 66 4.73 -17.38 0.99
N THR A 67 5.62 -18.37 0.88
CA THR A 67 5.66 -19.55 1.77
C THR A 67 6.64 -19.37 2.93
N ALA A 68 7.38 -18.25 2.96
CA ALA A 68 8.39 -18.01 3.99
C ALA A 68 7.69 -17.86 5.35
N LEU A 69 8.11 -18.70 6.29
CA LEU A 69 7.65 -18.61 7.67
C LEU A 69 8.26 -17.37 8.33
N PRO A 70 7.57 -16.74 9.30
CA PRO A 70 8.12 -15.63 10.06
C PRO A 70 9.46 -16.00 10.69
N LYS A 71 10.36 -15.03 10.82
CA LYS A 71 11.65 -15.25 11.49
C LYS A 71 11.41 -15.75 12.92
N GLY A 72 12.04 -16.87 13.27
CA GLY A 72 11.88 -17.51 14.59
C GLY A 72 10.77 -18.55 14.68
N HIS A 73 10.02 -18.80 13.60
CA HIS A 73 9.06 -19.89 13.56
C HIS A 73 9.78 -21.25 13.48
N ILE A 74 9.47 -22.16 14.40
CA ILE A 74 10.00 -23.53 14.45
C ILE A 74 8.88 -24.47 14.00
N LEU A 75 9.12 -25.26 12.97
CA LEU A 75 8.10 -26.20 12.49
C LEU A 75 7.90 -27.31 13.53
N GLY A 76 6.72 -27.31 14.18
CA GLY A 76 6.32 -28.34 15.14
C GLY A 76 6.47 -27.97 16.62
N TRP A 77 6.74 -26.71 16.96
CA TRP A 77 6.72 -26.16 18.33
C TRP A 77 6.02 -24.80 18.38
#